data_AF-A0A3B8Z111-F1
#
_entry.id   AF-A0A3B8Z111-F1
#
_cell.length_a   1.000
_cell.length_b   1.000
_cell.length_c   1.000
_cell.angle_alpha   90.00
_cell.angle_beta   90.00
_cell.angle_gamma   90.00
#
_symmetry.space_group_name_H-M   'P 1'
#
loop_
_entity.id
_entity.type
_entity.pdbx_description
1 polymer ?
#
loop_
_entity_poly.entity_id
_entity_poly.type
_entity_poly.pdbx_seq_one_letter_code
_entity_poly.pdbx_strand_id
1 'polypeptide(L)'
;MIFDSLLGWFSVDLAIDLGTANTLIYLKGEGIVCNEPSVVAMQKESRSGRRVLAVGAEAKRMLGRTPGNIVAIRPLKDGVIAD
;
A
#
# COMPACT_ATOMS: atom_id res chain seq x y z
N MET A 1 -20.09 24.87 8.62
CA MET A 1 -19.65 25.87 7.61
C MET A 1 -18.40 26.63 8.03
N ILE A 2 -18.39 27.43 9.10
CA ILE A 2 -17.18 28.19 9.50
C ILE A 2 -16.07 27.28 10.06
N PHE A 3 -16.45 26.28 10.88
CA PHE A 3 -15.51 25.32 11.46
C PHE A 3 -14.88 24.39 10.41
N ASP A 4 -15.64 23.96 9.40
CA ASP A 4 -15.14 23.08 8.33
C ASP A 4 -14.06 23.77 7.48
N SER A 5 -14.23 25.08 7.20
CA SER A 5 -13.24 25.87 6.46
C SER A 5 -11.95 26.10 7.26
N LEU A 6 -12.05 26.28 8.58
CA LEU A 6 -10.87 26.39 9.45
C LEU A 6 -10.11 25.06 9.55
N LEU A 7 -10.82 23.94 9.66
CA LEU A 7 -10.22 22.60 9.66
C LEU A 7 -9.57 22.24 8.32
N GLY A 8 -10.16 22.64 7.20
CA GLY A 8 -9.60 22.43 5.85
C GLY A 8 -8.30 23.20 5.59
N TRP A 9 -8.01 24.26 6.34
CA TRP A 9 -6.70 24.94 6.24
C TRP A 9 -5.57 24.19 6.94
N PHE A 10 -5.91 23.25 7.83
CA PHE A 10 -4.98 22.34 8.50
C PHE A 10 -5.03 20.92 7.93
N SER A 11 -5.75 20.69 6.81
CA SER A 11 -5.82 19.36 6.19
C SER A 11 -4.60 19.09 5.31
N VAL A 12 -4.14 17.84 5.36
CA VAL A 12 -3.06 17.32 4.52
C VAL A 12 -3.70 16.69 3.28
N ASP A 13 -3.65 17.39 2.15
CA ASP A 13 -4.24 16.93 0.88
C ASP A 13 -3.33 15.89 0.20
N LEU A 14 -3.78 14.64 0.12
CA LEU A 14 -3.07 13.53 -0.51
C LEU A 14 -3.81 13.03 -1.76
N ALA A 15 -3.05 12.72 -2.81
CA ALA A 15 -3.52 11.93 -3.96
C ALA A 15 -2.75 10.61 -3.99
N ILE A 16 -3.46 9.49 -4.19
CA ILE A 16 -2.88 8.15 -4.18
C ILE A 16 -3.13 7.51 -5.54
N ASP A 17 -2.06 7.13 -6.23
CA ASP A 17 -2.11 6.27 -7.41
C ASP A 17 -1.86 4.82 -6.96
N LEU A 18 -2.87 3.97 -7.12
CA LEU A 18 -2.83 2.56 -6.76
C LEU A 18 -2.60 1.73 -8.04
N GLY A 19 -1.37 1.73 -8.54
CA GLY A 19 -0.99 0.98 -9.71
C GLY A 19 -0.79 -0.52 -9.44
N THR A 20 -0.88 -1.35 -10.47
CA THR A 20 -0.61 -2.80 -10.39
C THR A 20 0.86 -3.12 -10.08
N ALA A 21 1.76 -2.19 -10.40
CA ALA A 21 3.20 -2.35 -10.19
C ALA A 21 3.72 -1.53 -9.00
N ASN A 22 3.31 -0.27 -8.89
CA ASN A 22 3.74 0.65 -7.84
C ASN A 22 2.55 1.49 -7.33
N THR A 23 2.62 1.86 -6.05
CA THR A 23 1.75 2.82 -5.41
C THR A 23 2.52 4.13 -5.23
N LEU A 24 1.93 5.23 -5.68
CA LEU A 24 2.49 6.56 -5.49
C LEU A 24 1.59 7.38 -4.57
N ILE A 25 2.19 8.21 -3.73
CA ILE A 25 1.47 9.20 -2.92
C ILE A 25 2.03 10.57 -3.26
N TYR A 26 1.15 11.47 -3.68
CA TYR A 26 1.41 12.87 -3.88
C TYR A 26 0.83 13.69 -2.74
N LEU A 27 1.63 14.59 -2.18
CA LEU A 27 1.23 15.54 -1.16
C LEU A 27 1.22 16.94 -1.77
N LYS A 28 0.08 17.65 -1.63
CA LYS A 28 -0.08 19.00 -2.17
C LYS A 28 0.95 19.95 -1.56
N GLY A 29 1.76 20.57 -2.42
CA GLY A 29 2.84 21.48 -2.03
C GLY A 29 4.21 20.81 -1.86
N GLU A 30 4.28 19.49 -1.77
CA GLU A 30 5.54 18.74 -1.61
C GLU A 30 5.88 17.86 -2.82
N GLY A 31 4.89 17.41 -3.59
CA GLY A 31 5.11 16.51 -4.72
C GLY A 31 4.91 15.04 -4.35
N ILE A 32 5.59 14.13 -5.06
CA ILE A 32 5.53 12.69 -4.78
C ILE A 32 6.37 12.41 -3.53
N VAL A 33 5.70 11.97 -2.45
CA VAL A 33 6.32 11.66 -1.15
C VAL A 33 6.47 10.15 -0.91
N CYS A 34 5.81 9.32 -1.72
CA CYS A 34 5.98 7.87 -1.70
C CYS A 34 5.95 7.30 -3.12
N ASN A 35 6.82 6.34 -3.40
CA ASN A 35 6.83 5.53 -4.62
C ASN A 35 7.35 4.14 -4.26
N GLU A 36 6.42 3.24 -3.93
CA GLU A 36 6.71 1.90 -3.44
C GLU A 36 6.08 0.85 -4.35
N PRO A 37 6.71 -0.32 -4.56
CA PRO A 37 6.05 -1.43 -5.25
C PRO A 37 4.73 -1.83 -4.60
N SER A 38 3.72 -2.13 -5.42
CA SER A 38 2.40 -2.60 -4.97
C SER A 38 2.44 -4.06 -4.55
N VAL A 39 3.25 -4.37 -3.53
CA VAL A 39 3.51 -5.73 -3.04
C VAL A 39 3.33 -5.75 -1.52
N VAL A 40 2.69 -6.81 -1.04
CA VAL A 40 2.52 -7.09 0.39
C VAL A 40 2.99 -8.51 0.67
N ALA A 41 3.77 -8.68 1.75
CA ALA A 41 4.14 -9.98 2.27
C ALA A 41 3.37 -10.26 3.56
N MET A 42 2.72 -11.41 3.64
CA MET A 42 1.84 -11.78 4.76
C MET A 42 2.06 -13.21 5.22
N GLN A 43 1.85 -13.44 6.51
CA GLN A 43 1.83 -14.77 7.10
C GLN A 43 0.44 -15.42 6.88
N LYS A 44 0.44 -16.66 6.41
CA LYS A 44 -0.74 -17.52 6.30
C LYS A 44 -1.07 -18.09 7.68
N GLU A 45 -1.83 -17.38 8.50
CA GLU A 45 -2.36 -17.96 9.75
C GLU A 45 -3.73 -18.59 9.53
N SER A 46 -3.92 -19.79 10.10
CA SER A 46 -5.10 -20.62 9.85
C SER A 46 -6.29 -20.30 10.77
N ARG A 47 -6.14 -19.42 11.77
CA ARG A 47 -7.16 -19.17 12.81
C ARG A 47 -7.42 -17.69 13.17
N SER A 48 -6.48 -16.79 12.91
CA SER A 48 -6.50 -15.40 13.42
C SER A 48 -6.51 -14.31 12.34
N GLY A 49 -6.66 -14.68 11.07
CA GLY A 49 -6.56 -13.75 9.93
C GLY A 49 -5.14 -13.62 9.41
N ARG A 50 -4.97 -13.01 8.23
CA ARG A 50 -3.65 -12.85 7.59
C ARG A 50 -2.90 -11.70 8.26
N ARG A 51 -1.66 -11.95 8.72
CA ARG A 51 -0.80 -10.91 9.34
C ARG A 51 0.15 -10.32 8.29
N VAL A 52 0.14 -9.00 8.13
CA VAL A 52 1.13 -8.30 7.28
C VAL A 52 2.50 -8.34 7.95
N LEU A 53 3.53 -8.72 7.17
CA LEU A 53 4.93 -8.78 7.60
C LEU A 53 5.75 -7.65 6.99
N ALA A 54 5.51 -7.33 5.72
CA ALA A 54 6.20 -6.26 5.00
C ALA A 54 5.32 -5.71 3.86
N VAL A 55 5.63 -4.49 3.41
CA VAL A 55 5.02 -3.83 2.24
C VAL A 55 6.11 -3.23 1.35
N GLY A 56 5.76 -2.82 0.13
CA GLY A 56 6.68 -2.05 -0.71
C GLY A 56 7.91 -2.85 -1.18
N ALA A 57 9.07 -2.19 -1.18
CA ALA A 57 10.33 -2.76 -1.63
C ALA A 57 10.74 -4.00 -0.82
N GLU A 58 10.47 -4.01 0.48
CA GLU A 58 10.77 -5.16 1.34
C GLU A 58 9.95 -6.39 0.93
N ALA A 59 8.64 -6.23 0.77
CA ALA A 59 7.77 -7.30 0.30
C ALA A 59 8.12 -7.77 -1.11
N LYS A 60 8.49 -6.84 -2.01
CA LYS A 60 8.93 -7.17 -3.38
C LYS A 60 10.16 -8.08 -3.38
N ARG A 61 11.12 -7.89 -2.46
CA ARG A 61 12.31 -8.77 -2.34
C ARG A 61 11.95 -10.20 -1.94
N MET A 62 10.79 -10.41 -1.34
CA MET A 62 10.30 -11.72 -0.91
C MET A 62 9.55 -12.47 -2.02
N LEU A 63 9.19 -11.84 -3.14
CA LEU A 63 8.47 -12.50 -4.25
C LEU A 63 9.24 -13.72 -4.77
N GLY A 64 8.58 -14.88 -4.75
CA GLY A 64 9.17 -16.17 -5.15
C GLY A 64 10.23 -16.70 -4.20
N ARG A 65 10.41 -16.10 -3.01
CA ARG A 65 11.48 -16.41 -2.05
C ARG A 65 10.96 -16.60 -0.62
N THR A 66 9.65 -16.78 -0.43
CA THR A 66 9.04 -16.97 0.88
C THR A 66 9.04 -18.43 1.32
N PRO A 67 9.18 -18.72 2.63
CA PRO A 67 8.88 -20.05 3.18
C PRO A 67 7.37 -20.34 3.09
N GLY A 68 6.95 -21.60 3.21
CA GLY A 68 5.59 -22.04 2.89
C GLY A 68 4.45 -21.34 3.65
N ASN A 69 4.72 -20.83 4.85
CA ASN A 69 3.76 -20.09 5.68
C ASN A 69 3.72 -18.58 5.40
N ILE A 70 4.52 -18.06 4.45
CA ILE A 70 4.52 -16.66 4.05
C ILE A 70 4.17 -16.58 2.55
N VAL A 71 3.37 -15.59 2.19
CA VAL A 71 3.05 -15.27 0.79
C VAL A 71 3.37 -13.82 0.52
N ALA A 72 4.08 -13.56 -0.60
CA ALA A 72 4.22 -12.22 -1.15
C ALA A 72 3.33 -12.11 -2.39
N ILE A 73 2.43 -11.14 -2.41
CA ILE A 73 1.41 -10.95 -3.46
C ILE A 73 1.41 -9.51 -3.98
N ARG A 74 0.86 -9.32 -5.18
CA ARG A 74 0.40 -8.02 -5.66
C ARG A 74 -1.13 -7.99 -5.54
N PRO A 75 -1.71 -7.16 -4.65
CA PRO A 75 -3.16 -7.11 -4.48
C PRO A 75 -3.87 -6.50 -5.70
N LEU A 76 -3.13 -5.71 -6.49
CA LEU A 76 -3.61 -5.09 -7.72
C LEU A 76 -2.93 -5.76 -8.91
N LYS A 77 -3.70 -6.40 -9.78
CA LYS A 77 -3.20 -7.11 -10.95
C LYS A 77 -4.16 -6.93 -12.12
N ASP A 78 -3.63 -6.70 -13.32
CA ASP A 78 -4.41 -6.55 -14.56
C ASP A 78 -5.56 -5.51 -14.44
N GLY A 79 -5.37 -4.48 -13.62
CA GLY A 79 -6.33 -3.41 -13.39
C GLY A 79 -7.46 -3.74 -12.40
N VAL A 80 -7.41 -4.89 -11.73
CA VAL A 80 -8.42 -5.32 -10.76
C VAL A 80 -7.82 -5.58 -9.37
N ILE A 81 -8.69 -5.56 -8.36
CA ILE A 81 -8.38 -6.07 -7.01
C ILE A 81 -8.46 -7.58 -7.08
N ALA A 82 -7.32 -8.25 -6.90
CA ALA A 82 -7.15 -9.68 -7.17
C ALA A 82 -7.07 -10.55 -5.90
N ASP A 83 -6.98 -9.95 -4.71
CA ASP A 83 -6.96 -10.60 -3.39
C ASP A 83 -7.56 -9.67 -2.33
#